data_AF-A0A7X8F954-F1
#
_entry.id   AF-A0A7X8F954-F1
#
_cell.length_a   1.000
_cell.length_b   1.000
_cell.length_c   1.000
_cell.angle_alpha   90.00
_cell.angle_beta   90.00
_cell.angle_gamma   90.00
#
_symmetry.space_group_name_H-M   'P 1'
#
loop_
_entity.id
_entity.type
_entity.pdbx_description
1 polymer ?
#
loop_
_entity_poly.entity_id
_entity_poly.type
_entity_poly.pdbx_seq_one_letter_code
_entity_poly.pdbx_strand_id
1 'polypeptide(L)'
;MRHSVLVLTVLLLIIFISSFCHAQNSMELILSIQGAHENAGIGYYKAAIDFNGDGYDDLIMYQNRNFDTHEPGKLLCYFGGPDFDEIPDLECQGEFWDQGPGASLLSGDFNGDGYGDLVDCVAIDEETLQLGLRFYFGGPDADLEPDLIIPLASLGTPWSTELRIRENIGDINNDGCDDIIALHTTSDSLQTRSVVVLFGGTFHIETVLENFIDGSVINVSAVGDVNGDGIDDFVIGYTPQFNPNDLSLTLYYGNDGYFDPSDNVILFDASTEPHNTFPFAYGIGDFNGDGYDDYLTGWVISPDDNYGKIIKLGSSTFPDSPELDIDMTPWTTLIHVANREVSFGDFNGDGYSDMITSDHRSGFWKGAAGLWLGGPNPNGVLDLRITPPPVSPTYQFGWGPPTVGDFNGDGYDDVAFCAPQSSHGTTNYKGWVHVYAGNAQLTDTTVANDENVIQAAEPQLNIFPNPADKNLHQWNYYLEGDLPSGVKNSRIDIYNIRGQLITSFPIANPESKQGTFGKLTLAPGLYIASFVSGEQKVAATKFIIK
;
A
#
# COMPACT_ATOMS: atom_id res chain seq x y z
N MET A 1 -29.15 44.53 34.06
CA MET A 1 -29.69 43.99 32.79
C MET A 1 -28.74 44.11 31.61
N ARG A 2 -28.12 45.26 31.30
CA ARG A 2 -27.21 45.37 30.13
C ARG A 2 -25.88 44.61 30.22
N HIS A 3 -25.31 44.41 31.42
CA HIS A 3 -24.06 43.64 31.58
C HIS A 3 -24.26 42.12 31.53
N SER A 4 -25.39 41.63 32.02
CA SER A 4 -25.72 40.20 32.03
C SER A 4 -26.00 39.66 30.62
N VAL A 5 -26.56 40.49 29.73
CA VAL A 5 -26.78 40.12 28.32
C VAL A 5 -25.45 40.04 27.58
N LEU A 6 -24.53 40.98 27.79
CA LEU A 6 -23.22 40.99 27.11
C LEU A 6 -22.35 39.76 27.48
N VAL A 7 -22.36 39.35 28.75
CA VAL A 7 -21.62 38.15 29.20
C VAL A 7 -22.24 36.87 28.64
N LEU A 8 -23.57 36.79 28.57
CA LEU A 8 -24.27 35.65 27.98
C LEU A 8 -24.04 35.57 26.46
N THR A 9 -24.00 36.71 25.76
CA THR A 9 -23.69 36.76 24.32
C THR A 9 -22.25 36.38 24.02
N VAL A 10 -21.29 36.78 24.87
CA VAL A 10 -19.87 36.39 24.72
C VAL A 10 -19.67 34.91 25.06
N LEU A 11 -20.33 34.37 26.09
CA LEU A 11 -20.29 32.92 26.37
C LEU A 11 -20.94 32.10 25.25
N LEU A 12 -22.09 32.54 24.72
CA LEU A 12 -22.73 31.91 23.56
C LEU A 12 -21.87 32.01 22.30
N LEU A 13 -21.13 33.11 22.10
CA LEU A 13 -20.18 33.24 20.98
C LEU A 13 -18.98 32.31 21.16
N ILE A 14 -18.46 32.15 22.37
CA ILE A 14 -17.34 31.23 22.67
C ILE A 14 -17.80 29.77 22.51
N ILE A 15 -19.02 29.44 22.94
CA ILE A 15 -19.63 28.12 22.74
C ILE A 15 -19.92 27.86 21.24
N PHE A 16 -20.35 28.88 20.48
CA PHE A 16 -20.54 28.78 19.02
C PHE A 16 -19.23 28.77 18.23
N ILE A 17 -18.13 29.30 18.77
CA ILE A 17 -16.80 29.23 18.14
C ILE A 17 -16.11 27.90 18.52
N SER A 18 -16.46 27.29 19.66
CA SER A 18 -15.96 25.96 20.05
C SER A 18 -16.77 24.79 19.49
N SER A 19 -17.91 25.05 18.87
CA SER A 19 -18.69 24.04 18.16
C SER A 19 -18.46 24.22 16.65
N PHE A 20 -18.00 23.17 15.98
CA PHE A 20 -17.71 23.08 14.53
C PHE A 20 -16.34 23.57 14.05
N CYS A 21 -15.28 23.25 14.79
CA CYS A 21 -14.04 22.83 14.14
C CYS A 21 -13.86 21.36 14.52
N HIS A 22 -14.51 20.46 13.79
CA HIS A 22 -14.07 19.06 13.83
C HIS A 22 -12.63 19.10 13.32
N ALA A 23 -11.68 18.72 14.16
CA ALA A 23 -10.33 18.47 13.68
C ALA A 23 -10.47 17.34 12.66
N GLN A 24 -10.14 17.63 11.42
CA GLN A 24 -10.03 16.60 10.40
C GLN A 24 -8.79 15.79 10.74
N ASN A 25 -8.89 14.46 10.79
CA ASN A 25 -7.74 13.58 10.93
C ASN A 25 -6.65 14.00 9.92
N SER A 26 -5.39 13.93 10.34
CA SER A 26 -4.25 14.24 9.49
C SER A 26 -3.00 13.53 9.99
N MET A 27 -2.18 13.09 9.05
CA MET A 27 -0.81 12.64 9.29
C MET A 27 0.15 13.66 8.67
N GLU A 28 1.17 14.08 9.42
CA GLU A 28 2.17 15.04 8.94
C GLU A 28 3.16 14.34 7.99
N LEU A 29 3.60 15.02 6.93
CA LEU A 29 4.69 14.51 6.10
C LEU A 29 6.01 14.70 6.86
N ILE A 30 6.67 13.61 7.25
CA ILE A 30 7.98 13.64 7.91
C ILE A 30 9.03 14.10 6.89
N LEU A 31 9.20 13.30 5.83
CA LEU A 31 10.22 13.54 4.81
C LEU A 31 9.83 12.98 3.44
N SER A 32 10.67 13.24 2.45
CA SER A 32 10.50 12.71 1.10
C SER A 32 11.85 12.35 0.50
N ILE A 33 12.06 11.07 0.24
CA ILE A 33 13.29 10.51 -0.31
C ILE A 33 13.16 10.42 -1.83
N GLN A 34 14.13 10.97 -2.56
CA GLN A 34 14.15 10.93 -4.03
C GLN A 34 15.25 9.98 -4.51
N GLY A 35 14.95 9.20 -5.57
CA GLY A 35 15.97 8.38 -6.22
C GLY A 35 17.17 9.18 -6.73
N ALA A 36 18.36 8.58 -6.69
CA ALA A 36 19.61 9.26 -7.00
C ALA A 36 19.74 9.63 -8.50
N HIS A 37 19.20 8.80 -9.40
CA HIS A 37 19.31 8.96 -10.86
C HIS A 37 17.99 8.65 -11.56
N GLU A 38 17.89 8.99 -12.84
CA GLU A 38 16.73 8.61 -13.64
C GLU A 38 16.58 7.09 -13.67
N ASN A 39 15.34 6.58 -13.58
CA ASN A 39 15.03 5.16 -13.45
C ASN A 39 15.51 4.48 -12.16
N ALA A 40 15.92 5.25 -11.15
CA ALA A 40 16.21 4.73 -9.82
C ALA A 40 15.01 3.96 -9.22
N GLY A 41 13.77 4.35 -9.55
CA GLY A 41 12.57 3.59 -9.19
C GLY A 41 12.49 3.27 -7.70
N ILE A 42 13.00 4.18 -6.86
CA ILE A 42 13.16 3.97 -5.43
C ILE A 42 11.81 3.63 -4.77
N GLY A 43 11.85 2.70 -3.81
CA GLY A 43 10.69 2.33 -3.03
C GLY A 43 9.74 1.33 -3.70
N TYR A 44 10.12 0.76 -4.85
CA TYR A 44 9.34 -0.33 -5.45
C TYR A 44 9.34 -1.58 -4.56
N TYR A 45 10.51 -1.94 -4.02
CA TYR A 45 10.66 -2.95 -2.96
C TYR A 45 11.17 -2.24 -1.71
N LYS A 46 10.49 -2.48 -0.60
CA LYS A 46 10.69 -1.83 0.69
C LYS A 46 10.40 -2.84 1.79
N ALA A 47 11.05 -2.66 2.93
CA ALA A 47 10.77 -3.35 4.17
C ALA A 47 10.86 -2.34 5.32
N ALA A 48 10.17 -2.64 6.41
CA ALA A 48 10.33 -1.96 7.68
C ALA A 48 10.52 -3.00 8.77
N ILE A 49 11.52 -2.78 9.60
CA ILE A 49 11.85 -3.59 10.77
C ILE A 49 12.95 -2.90 11.59
N ASP A 50 12.99 -3.09 12.90
CA ASP A 50 14.15 -2.73 13.74
C ASP A 50 15.36 -3.62 13.39
N PHE A 51 16.10 -3.20 12.36
CA PHE A 51 17.21 -3.96 11.78
C PHE A 51 18.47 -3.80 12.64
N ASN A 52 18.67 -2.64 13.25
CA ASN A 52 19.83 -2.37 14.11
C ASN A 52 19.60 -2.72 15.60
N GLY A 53 18.40 -3.14 15.99
CA GLY A 53 18.05 -3.54 17.36
C GLY A 53 18.02 -2.39 18.36
N ASP A 54 17.75 -1.15 17.93
CA ASP A 54 17.70 0.04 18.78
C ASP A 54 16.30 0.36 19.33
N GLY A 55 15.29 -0.39 18.89
CA GLY A 55 13.90 -0.28 19.29
C GLY A 55 13.05 0.65 18.42
N TYR A 56 13.59 1.15 17.30
CA TYR A 56 12.85 1.91 16.29
C TYR A 56 12.81 1.13 14.97
N ASP A 57 11.70 1.20 14.25
CA ASP A 57 11.64 0.54 12.95
C ASP A 57 12.49 1.30 11.94
N ASP A 58 13.35 0.57 11.23
CA ASP A 58 14.18 1.10 10.16
C ASP A 58 13.44 1.00 8.83
N LEU A 59 13.70 1.94 7.91
CA LEU A 59 13.18 1.87 6.54
C LEU A 59 14.26 1.34 5.61
N ILE A 60 14.03 0.20 4.96
CA ILE A 60 14.96 -0.41 4.02
C ILE A 60 14.34 -0.44 2.63
N MET A 61 15.10 -0.03 1.61
CA MET A 61 14.59 0.12 0.25
C MET A 61 15.60 -0.25 -0.81
N TYR A 62 15.09 -0.80 -1.90
CA TYR A 62 15.85 -0.95 -3.12
C TYR A 62 15.84 0.31 -3.97
N GLN A 63 17.03 0.67 -4.46
CA GLN A 63 17.22 1.53 -5.62
C GLN A 63 17.68 0.69 -6.81
N ASN A 64 17.03 0.87 -7.95
CA ASN A 64 17.35 0.19 -9.19
C ASN A 64 18.71 0.63 -9.75
N ARG A 65 19.30 -0.22 -10.59
CA ARG A 65 20.53 0.08 -11.33
C ARG A 65 20.41 1.33 -12.19
N ASN A 66 21.54 1.97 -12.41
CA ASN A 66 21.64 3.06 -13.35
C ASN A 66 21.99 2.54 -14.75
N PHE A 67 20.99 2.50 -15.63
CA PHE A 67 21.15 2.01 -17.00
C PHE A 67 22.12 2.84 -17.86
N ASP A 68 22.33 4.12 -17.53
CA ASP A 68 23.21 5.00 -18.30
C ASP A 68 24.68 4.79 -17.90
N THR A 69 24.96 4.68 -16.60
CA THR A 69 26.33 4.50 -16.06
C THR A 69 26.74 3.04 -15.90
N HIS A 70 25.79 2.11 -16.00
CA HIS A 70 25.95 0.68 -15.71
C HIS A 70 26.35 0.41 -14.24
N GLU A 71 26.02 1.33 -13.33
CA GLU A 71 26.17 1.10 -11.90
C GLU A 71 25.05 0.14 -11.42
N PRO A 72 25.40 -0.91 -10.66
CA PRO A 72 24.42 -1.81 -10.03
C PRO A 72 23.40 -1.07 -9.16
N GLY A 73 22.27 -1.73 -8.87
CA GLY A 73 21.31 -1.25 -7.87
C GLY A 73 21.92 -1.16 -6.47
N LYS A 74 21.20 -0.51 -5.55
CA LYS A 74 21.61 -0.37 -4.14
C LYS A 74 20.51 -0.85 -3.20
N LEU A 75 20.92 -1.44 -2.09
CA LEU A 75 20.10 -1.55 -0.88
C LEU A 75 20.45 -0.35 0.02
N LEU A 76 19.44 0.37 0.47
CA LEU A 76 19.56 1.59 1.27
C LEU A 76 18.76 1.37 2.56
N CYS A 77 19.40 1.51 3.71
CA CYS A 77 18.76 1.44 5.02
C CYS A 77 18.86 2.82 5.69
N TYR A 78 17.74 3.27 6.24
CA TYR A 78 17.57 4.53 6.95
C TYR A 78 17.13 4.15 8.36
N PHE A 79 17.99 4.39 9.34
CA PHE A 79 17.71 4.00 10.71
C PHE A 79 16.60 4.87 11.30
N GLY A 80 15.68 4.22 12.00
CA GLY A 80 14.58 4.88 12.66
C GLY A 80 15.02 5.74 13.85
N GLY A 81 14.05 6.39 14.46
CA GLY A 81 14.21 7.15 15.69
C GLY A 81 14.30 8.67 15.52
N PRO A 82 14.65 9.41 16.59
CA PRO A 82 14.47 10.86 16.66
C PRO A 82 15.27 11.69 15.64
N ASP A 83 16.30 11.08 15.04
CA ASP A 83 17.18 11.70 14.05
C ASP A 83 16.89 11.20 12.61
N PHE A 84 15.81 10.43 12.39
CA PHE A 84 15.42 9.88 11.08
C PHE A 84 15.37 10.97 9.99
N ASP A 85 16.16 10.79 8.93
CA ASP A 85 16.33 11.78 7.87
C ASP A 85 16.44 11.15 6.46
N GLU A 86 16.62 11.99 5.44
CA GLU A 86 16.69 11.53 4.04
C GLU A 86 18.06 10.94 3.61
N ILE A 87 19.01 10.76 4.54
CA ILE A 87 20.35 10.25 4.29
C ILE A 87 20.41 8.79 4.77
N PRO A 88 20.74 7.82 3.91
CA PRO A 88 20.84 6.43 4.35
C PRO A 88 22.02 6.25 5.31
N ASP A 89 21.80 5.53 6.41
CA ASP A 89 22.80 5.16 7.40
C ASP A 89 23.68 4.01 6.90
N LEU A 90 23.06 3.02 6.24
CA LEU A 90 23.75 1.95 5.54
C LEU A 90 23.42 1.96 4.06
N GLU A 91 24.46 1.75 3.23
CA GLU A 91 24.28 1.49 1.80
C GLU A 91 25.13 0.29 1.36
N CYS A 92 24.50 -0.62 0.62
CA CYS A 92 25.20 -1.71 -0.06
C CYS A 92 24.94 -1.60 -1.56
N GLN A 93 26.02 -1.50 -2.33
CA GLN A 93 25.92 -1.54 -3.78
C GLN A 93 25.91 -3.01 -4.23
N GLY A 94 24.95 -3.35 -5.10
CA GLY A 94 24.86 -4.67 -5.69
C GLY A 94 26.13 -5.08 -6.41
N GLU A 95 26.41 -6.38 -6.43
CA GLU A 95 27.66 -6.93 -6.96
C GLU A 95 27.68 -6.97 -8.50
N PHE A 96 26.50 -7.11 -9.14
CA PHE A 96 26.40 -7.35 -10.59
C PHE A 96 25.57 -6.29 -11.33
N TRP A 97 25.90 -6.04 -12.59
CA TRP A 97 25.31 -4.97 -13.41
C TRP A 97 23.85 -5.23 -13.81
N ASP A 98 23.41 -6.50 -13.83
CA ASP A 98 22.03 -6.89 -14.15
C ASP A 98 21.12 -6.99 -12.91
N GLN A 99 21.64 -6.69 -11.72
CA GLN A 99 20.82 -6.60 -10.52
C GLN A 99 20.08 -5.25 -10.49
N GLY A 100 18.81 -5.31 -10.89
CA GLY A 100 17.78 -4.28 -10.84
C GLY A 100 16.41 -4.97 -10.96
N PRO A 101 15.30 -4.29 -10.62
CA PRO A 101 14.20 -4.85 -9.83
C PRO A 101 13.66 -6.17 -10.39
N GLY A 102 13.98 -7.25 -9.68
CA GLY A 102 13.40 -8.59 -9.76
C GLY A 102 13.54 -9.37 -8.45
N ALA A 103 14.16 -8.75 -7.44
CA ALA A 103 14.31 -9.28 -6.09
C ALA A 103 13.12 -8.79 -5.26
N SER A 104 12.39 -9.72 -4.66
CA SER A 104 11.58 -9.41 -3.49
C SER A 104 12.52 -9.06 -2.33
N LEU A 105 12.10 -8.14 -1.46
CA LEU A 105 12.75 -7.85 -0.18
C LEU A 105 11.71 -8.15 0.89
N LEU A 106 12.03 -9.02 1.84
CA LEU A 106 11.19 -9.32 2.99
C LEU A 106 11.98 -9.01 4.27
N SER A 107 11.25 -8.64 5.32
CA SER A 107 11.74 -8.53 6.69
C SER A 107 11.00 -9.53 7.60
N GLY A 108 11.67 -9.93 8.68
CA GLY A 108 11.16 -10.88 9.68
C GLY A 108 12.29 -11.37 10.59
N ASP A 109 12.01 -12.10 11.66
CA ASP A 109 13.04 -12.79 12.46
C ASP A 109 13.28 -14.20 11.89
N PHE A 110 14.10 -14.31 10.84
CA PHE A 110 14.26 -15.57 10.11
C PHE A 110 15.23 -16.55 10.79
N ASN A 111 15.98 -16.10 11.80
CA ASN A 111 16.97 -16.91 12.50
C ASN A 111 16.60 -17.21 13.97
N GLY A 112 15.54 -16.58 14.50
CA GLY A 112 15.01 -16.76 15.85
C GLY A 112 15.86 -16.11 16.95
N ASP A 113 16.61 -15.05 16.64
CA ASP A 113 17.47 -14.35 17.59
C ASP A 113 16.79 -13.15 18.27
N GLY A 114 15.59 -12.81 17.84
CA GLY A 114 14.77 -11.71 18.35
C GLY A 114 15.08 -10.34 17.75
N TYR A 115 15.94 -10.26 16.74
CA TYR A 115 16.16 -9.04 15.95
C TYR A 115 15.53 -9.16 14.57
N GLY A 116 15.28 -8.01 13.96
CA GLY A 116 14.74 -7.98 12.61
C GLY A 116 15.78 -8.34 11.56
N ASP A 117 15.50 -9.34 10.74
CA ASP A 117 16.33 -9.74 9.62
C ASP A 117 15.76 -9.25 8.27
N LEU A 118 16.59 -9.35 7.23
CA LEU A 118 16.20 -9.12 5.85
C LEU A 118 16.54 -10.32 4.98
N VAL A 119 15.71 -10.58 3.97
CA VAL A 119 16.02 -11.55 2.92
C VAL A 119 15.69 -10.99 1.54
N ASP A 120 16.59 -11.27 0.59
CA ASP A 120 16.33 -11.05 -0.83
C ASP A 120 16.66 -12.28 -1.67
N CYS A 121 16.17 -12.30 -2.91
CA CYS A 121 16.51 -13.31 -3.91
C CYS A 121 17.17 -12.63 -5.12
N VAL A 122 18.45 -12.92 -5.34
CA VAL A 122 19.24 -12.30 -6.42
C VAL A 122 20.17 -13.33 -7.08
N ALA A 123 20.79 -12.94 -8.20
CA ALA A 123 21.93 -13.68 -8.74
C ALA A 123 23.11 -13.61 -7.76
N ILE A 124 23.73 -14.75 -7.45
CA ILE A 124 24.88 -14.89 -6.55
C ILE A 124 26.17 -15.31 -7.29
N ASP A 125 26.07 -15.56 -8.61
CA ASP A 125 27.21 -15.88 -9.47
C ASP A 125 27.02 -15.25 -10.86
N GLU A 126 27.97 -14.41 -11.28
CA GLU A 126 27.88 -13.63 -12.52
C GLU A 126 27.98 -14.50 -13.79
N GLU A 127 28.81 -15.56 -13.76
CA GLU A 127 29.11 -16.37 -14.94
C GLU A 127 27.95 -17.33 -15.27
N THR A 128 27.35 -17.90 -14.24
CA THR A 128 26.28 -18.90 -14.33
C THR A 128 24.89 -18.30 -14.18
N LEU A 129 24.79 -17.06 -13.69
CA LEU A 129 23.54 -16.40 -13.30
C LEU A 129 22.74 -17.24 -12.28
N GLN A 130 23.44 -18.01 -11.45
CA GLN A 130 22.82 -18.79 -10.39
C GLN A 130 22.13 -17.84 -9.41
N LEU A 131 20.85 -18.08 -9.14
CA LEU A 131 20.11 -17.36 -8.11
C LEU A 131 20.36 -17.97 -6.72
N GLY A 132 20.28 -17.13 -5.70
CA GLY A 132 20.35 -17.52 -4.29
C GLY A 132 19.57 -16.55 -3.42
N LEU A 133 19.23 -17.03 -2.23
CA LEU A 133 18.71 -16.20 -1.15
C LEU A 133 19.87 -15.61 -0.37
N ARG A 134 19.81 -14.32 -0.07
CA ARG A 134 20.76 -13.64 0.82
C ARG A 134 19.99 -13.17 2.05
N PHE A 135 20.40 -13.66 3.21
CA PHE A 135 19.90 -13.21 4.50
C PHE A 135 20.93 -12.25 5.11
N TYR A 136 20.41 -11.17 5.69
CA TYR A 136 21.16 -10.19 6.46
C TYR A 136 20.53 -10.22 7.85
N PHE A 137 21.30 -10.65 8.84
CA PHE A 137 20.80 -10.80 10.19
C PHE A 137 20.93 -9.48 10.94
N GLY A 138 19.86 -9.12 11.65
CA GLY A 138 19.79 -7.86 12.36
C GLY A 138 20.59 -7.82 13.66
N GLY A 139 20.38 -6.72 14.38
CA GLY A 139 20.88 -6.50 15.73
C GLY A 139 21.91 -5.37 15.85
N PRO A 140 22.52 -5.19 17.04
CA PRO A 140 23.32 -4.00 17.36
C PRO A 140 24.53 -3.73 16.46
N ASP A 141 24.99 -4.74 15.74
CA ASP A 141 26.12 -4.67 14.81
C ASP A 141 25.67 -4.85 13.34
N ALA A 142 24.37 -4.68 13.05
CA ALA A 142 23.79 -4.92 11.73
C ALA A 142 24.49 -4.12 10.63
N ASP A 143 24.74 -4.80 9.52
CA ASP A 143 25.23 -4.20 8.29
C ASP A 143 24.49 -4.80 7.07
N LEU A 144 24.90 -4.41 5.87
CA LEU A 144 24.29 -4.89 4.63
C LEU A 144 25.22 -5.87 3.88
N GLU A 145 26.07 -6.60 4.61
CA GLU A 145 26.81 -7.77 4.15
C GLU A 145 26.00 -9.04 4.48
N PRO A 146 25.66 -9.91 3.51
CA PRO A 146 24.86 -11.10 3.80
C PRO A 146 25.57 -12.07 4.76
N ASP A 147 24.93 -12.40 5.88
CA ASP A 147 25.39 -13.42 6.84
C ASP A 147 25.23 -14.85 6.33
N LEU A 148 24.17 -15.09 5.56
CA LEU A 148 23.87 -16.40 4.98
C LEU A 148 23.44 -16.27 3.52
N ILE A 149 24.15 -17.01 2.67
CA ILE A 149 23.81 -17.14 1.25
C ILE A 149 23.41 -18.58 0.98
N ILE A 150 22.18 -18.79 0.52
CA ILE A 150 21.64 -20.10 0.14
C ILE A 150 21.49 -20.15 -1.37
N PRO A 151 22.38 -20.86 -2.09
CA PRO A 151 22.17 -21.12 -3.52
C PRO A 151 20.87 -21.89 -3.70
N LEU A 152 19.99 -21.45 -4.61
CA LEU A 152 18.70 -22.14 -4.81
C LEU A 152 18.90 -23.63 -5.13
N ALA A 153 19.95 -23.96 -5.89
CA ALA A 153 20.32 -25.33 -6.23
C ALA A 153 20.50 -26.26 -5.00
N SER A 154 20.82 -25.71 -3.83
CA SER A 154 20.98 -26.47 -2.58
C SER A 154 19.64 -26.85 -1.94
N LEU A 155 18.56 -26.11 -2.23
CA LEU A 155 17.19 -26.37 -1.77
C LEU A 155 16.49 -27.46 -2.59
N GLY A 156 17.27 -28.37 -3.20
CA GLY A 156 16.76 -29.44 -4.05
C GLY A 156 16.39 -28.99 -5.46
N THR A 157 16.75 -27.77 -5.86
CA THR A 157 16.33 -27.17 -7.14
C THR A 157 17.50 -26.88 -8.09
N PRO A 158 18.32 -27.89 -8.49
CA PRO A 158 19.55 -27.67 -9.26
C PRO A 158 19.33 -27.08 -10.66
N TRP A 159 18.08 -26.93 -11.10
CA TRP A 159 17.72 -26.40 -12.40
C TRP A 159 16.55 -25.40 -12.37
N SER A 160 15.92 -25.10 -11.23
CA SER A 160 14.73 -24.23 -11.21
C SER A 160 15.07 -22.86 -11.79
N THR A 161 14.30 -22.43 -12.78
CA THR A 161 14.48 -21.11 -13.39
C THR A 161 13.93 -19.98 -12.53
N GLU A 162 13.20 -20.28 -11.44
CA GLU A 162 12.71 -19.25 -10.50
C GLU A 162 12.22 -19.84 -9.16
N LEU A 163 12.78 -19.36 -8.04
CA LEU A 163 12.11 -19.30 -6.73
C LEU A 163 11.82 -17.82 -6.47
N ARG A 164 10.54 -17.46 -6.36
CA ARG A 164 10.12 -16.10 -6.02
C ARG A 164 9.53 -16.08 -4.63
N ILE A 165 10.28 -15.60 -3.64
CA ILE A 165 9.74 -15.30 -2.31
C ILE A 165 8.65 -14.24 -2.46
N ARG A 166 7.55 -14.39 -1.71
CA ARG A 166 6.34 -13.58 -1.84
C ARG A 166 6.10 -12.74 -0.61
N GLU A 167 6.08 -13.38 0.55
CA GLU A 167 5.68 -12.76 1.82
C GLU A 167 6.35 -13.51 2.98
N ASN A 168 6.63 -12.77 4.06
CA ASN A 168 6.80 -13.35 5.38
C ASN A 168 5.41 -13.74 5.88
N ILE A 169 5.20 -15.01 6.24
CA ILE A 169 3.91 -15.54 6.71
C ILE A 169 3.87 -15.73 8.23
N GLY A 170 4.87 -15.21 8.94
CA GLY A 170 5.01 -15.40 10.38
C GLY A 170 5.53 -16.78 10.74
N ASP A 171 5.51 -17.11 12.02
CA ASP A 171 5.95 -18.41 12.53
C ASP A 171 4.79 -19.42 12.43
N ILE A 172 4.72 -20.13 11.31
CA ILE A 172 3.62 -21.07 11.04
C ILE A 172 3.88 -22.46 11.63
N ASN A 173 5.07 -22.68 12.19
CA ASN A 173 5.47 -23.97 12.76
C ASN A 173 5.81 -23.89 14.26
N ASN A 174 5.63 -22.73 14.90
CA ASN A 174 5.91 -22.44 16.30
C ASN A 174 7.36 -22.79 16.73
N ASP A 175 8.34 -22.56 15.85
CA ASP A 175 9.76 -22.77 16.16
C ASP A 175 10.51 -21.51 16.63
N GLY A 176 9.80 -20.37 16.63
CA GLY A 176 10.30 -19.06 17.00
C GLY A 176 11.01 -18.31 15.87
N CYS A 177 10.95 -18.80 14.64
CA CYS A 177 11.48 -18.14 13.46
C CYS A 177 10.36 -17.86 12.46
N ASP A 178 10.40 -16.70 11.81
CA ASP A 178 9.47 -16.36 10.74
C ASP A 178 9.69 -17.22 9.50
N ASP A 179 8.59 -17.57 8.83
CA ASP A 179 8.58 -18.41 7.64
C ASP A 179 8.23 -17.61 6.38
N ILE A 180 8.66 -18.12 5.22
CA ILE A 180 8.51 -17.43 3.94
C ILE A 180 7.75 -18.29 2.95
N ILE A 181 6.66 -17.75 2.40
CA ILE A 181 5.98 -18.38 1.29
C ILE A 181 6.57 -17.96 -0.06
N ALA A 182 6.76 -18.92 -0.95
CA ALA A 182 7.40 -18.72 -2.24
C ALA A 182 6.69 -19.47 -3.38
N LEU A 183 6.85 -18.94 -4.59
CA LEU A 183 6.46 -19.60 -5.83
C LEU A 183 7.69 -20.28 -6.43
N HIS A 184 7.61 -21.59 -6.61
CA HIS A 184 8.66 -22.39 -7.21
C HIS A 184 8.25 -22.81 -8.63
N THR A 185 9.07 -22.46 -9.63
CA THR A 185 8.89 -22.90 -11.02
C THR A 185 9.98 -23.89 -11.41
N THR A 186 9.59 -25.12 -11.77
CA THR A 186 10.53 -26.13 -12.23
C THR A 186 10.97 -25.85 -13.68
N SER A 187 12.13 -26.37 -14.04
CA SER A 187 12.69 -26.25 -15.39
C SER A 187 12.29 -27.39 -16.33
N ASP A 188 11.23 -28.14 -15.98
CA ASP A 188 10.73 -29.15 -16.89
C ASP A 188 10.18 -28.50 -18.18
N SER A 189 9.92 -29.32 -19.21
CA SER A 189 9.38 -28.79 -20.48
C SER A 189 8.00 -28.15 -20.36
N LEU A 190 7.34 -28.30 -19.21
CA LEU A 190 6.00 -27.81 -18.91
C LEU A 190 6.02 -26.55 -18.03
N GLN A 191 7.18 -26.17 -17.49
CA GLN A 191 7.35 -25.11 -16.49
C GLN A 191 6.35 -25.25 -15.33
N THR A 192 6.25 -26.45 -14.77
CA THR A 192 5.36 -26.70 -13.63
C THR A 192 5.67 -25.75 -12.47
N ARG A 193 4.61 -25.26 -11.83
CA ARG A 193 4.70 -24.36 -10.67
C ARG A 193 4.19 -25.05 -9.43
N SER A 194 4.75 -24.69 -8.28
CA SER A 194 4.35 -25.12 -6.95
C SER A 194 4.36 -23.93 -6.00
N VAL A 195 3.53 -23.99 -4.95
CA VAL A 195 3.62 -23.08 -3.80
C VAL A 195 4.37 -23.81 -2.70
N VAL A 196 5.38 -23.17 -2.15
CA VAL A 196 6.26 -23.77 -1.15
C VAL A 196 6.45 -22.81 0.03
N VAL A 197 6.69 -23.36 1.21
CA VAL A 197 7.14 -22.62 2.39
C VAL A 197 8.63 -22.89 2.58
N LEU A 198 9.41 -21.84 2.83
CA LEU A 198 10.78 -21.90 3.31
C LEU A 198 10.74 -21.57 4.80
N PHE A 199 11.11 -22.54 5.63
CA PHE A 199 11.04 -22.37 7.08
C PHE A 199 12.24 -21.60 7.63
N GLY A 200 11.98 -20.63 8.51
CA GLY A 200 12.98 -19.94 9.32
C GLY A 200 13.78 -20.93 10.18
N GLY A 201 14.98 -20.52 10.61
CA GLY A 201 15.91 -21.30 11.43
C GLY A 201 16.56 -22.51 10.74
N THR A 202 15.78 -23.40 10.13
CA THR A 202 16.22 -24.60 9.42
C THR A 202 16.53 -24.36 7.94
N PHE A 203 15.90 -23.36 7.33
CA PHE A 203 15.97 -23.01 5.91
C PHE A 203 15.65 -24.17 4.97
N HIS A 204 14.78 -25.09 5.39
CA HIS A 204 14.27 -26.15 4.53
C HIS A 204 12.99 -25.71 3.81
N ILE A 205 12.72 -26.31 2.65
CA ILE A 205 11.50 -26.03 1.88
C ILE A 205 10.52 -27.20 1.99
N GLU A 206 9.23 -26.90 2.20
CA GLU A 206 8.11 -27.85 2.08
C GLU A 206 7.11 -27.37 1.01
N THR A 207 6.48 -28.32 0.32
CA THR A 207 5.51 -27.99 -0.74
C THR A 207 4.10 -27.98 -0.18
N VAL A 208 3.38 -26.88 -0.37
CA VAL A 208 1.97 -26.71 0.03
C VAL A 208 1.05 -27.11 -1.12
N LEU A 209 1.33 -26.60 -2.33
CA LEU A 209 0.57 -26.90 -3.53
C LEU A 209 1.49 -27.37 -4.65
N GLU A 210 1.20 -28.55 -5.21
CA GLU A 210 2.08 -29.23 -6.16
C GLU A 210 1.70 -29.03 -7.64
N ASN A 211 2.73 -28.83 -8.47
CA ASN A 211 2.80 -29.27 -9.88
C ASN A 211 1.64 -28.85 -10.81
N PHE A 212 1.30 -27.56 -10.83
CA PHE A 212 0.33 -27.03 -11.77
C PHE A 212 0.97 -26.50 -13.06
N ILE A 213 0.41 -26.89 -14.21
CA ILE A 213 1.01 -26.70 -15.55
C ILE A 213 0.48 -25.43 -16.26
N ASP A 214 -0.69 -24.92 -15.86
CA ASP A 214 -1.30 -23.68 -16.36
C ASP A 214 -2.02 -22.94 -15.23
N GLY A 215 -1.74 -23.26 -13.96
CA GLY A 215 -2.39 -22.61 -12.84
C GLY A 215 -1.81 -21.22 -12.54
N SER A 216 -2.60 -20.36 -11.92
CA SER A 216 -2.13 -19.08 -11.39
C SER A 216 -2.40 -19.00 -9.91
N VAL A 217 -1.37 -18.69 -9.15
CA VAL A 217 -1.53 -18.13 -7.81
C VAL A 217 -1.90 -16.67 -8.00
N ILE A 218 -3.04 -16.27 -7.44
CA ILE A 218 -3.60 -14.93 -7.59
C ILE A 218 -3.40 -14.08 -6.34
N ASN A 219 -3.28 -14.72 -5.18
CA ASN A 219 -3.07 -14.10 -3.88
C ASN A 219 -2.33 -15.12 -3.00
N VAL A 220 -1.34 -14.63 -2.29
CA VAL A 220 -0.77 -15.28 -1.12
C VAL A 220 -0.65 -14.17 -0.10
N SER A 221 -1.03 -14.42 1.14
CA SER A 221 -0.86 -13.43 2.20
C SER A 221 -0.79 -14.06 3.57
N ALA A 222 0.00 -13.47 4.45
CA ALA A 222 -0.12 -13.67 5.89
C ALA A 222 -1.46 -13.13 6.36
N VAL A 223 -2.11 -13.83 7.29
CA VAL A 223 -3.30 -13.32 7.98
C VAL A 223 -3.13 -13.26 9.49
N GLY A 224 -2.01 -13.74 10.02
CA GLY A 224 -1.74 -13.81 11.46
C GLY A 224 -2.51 -14.95 12.13
N ASP A 225 -2.57 -14.96 13.45
CA ASP A 225 -3.30 -15.97 14.24
C ASP A 225 -4.79 -15.66 14.24
N VAL A 226 -5.49 -16.04 13.17
CA VAL A 226 -6.93 -15.75 13.01
C VAL A 226 -7.82 -16.66 13.87
N ASN A 227 -7.22 -17.70 14.47
CA ASN A 227 -7.93 -18.78 15.15
C ASN A 227 -7.67 -18.82 16.67
N GLY A 228 -6.66 -18.09 17.15
CA GLY A 228 -6.30 -17.85 18.55
C GLY A 228 -5.51 -18.99 19.19
N ASP A 229 -4.76 -19.78 18.41
CA ASP A 229 -3.93 -20.87 18.93
C ASP A 229 -2.48 -20.46 19.22
N GLY A 230 -2.12 -19.21 18.88
CA GLY A 230 -0.82 -18.60 19.06
C GLY A 230 0.18 -18.89 17.94
N ILE A 231 -0.28 -19.41 16.79
CA ILE A 231 0.55 -19.73 15.62
C ILE A 231 -0.01 -18.98 14.41
N ASP A 232 0.88 -18.45 13.57
CA ASP A 232 0.44 -17.66 12.43
C ASP A 232 -0.21 -18.52 11.33
N ASP A 233 -1.25 -17.95 10.70
CA ASP A 233 -1.99 -18.55 9.60
C ASP A 233 -1.77 -17.77 8.29
N PHE A 234 -2.02 -18.42 7.15
CA PHE A 234 -1.86 -17.78 5.84
C PHE A 234 -2.87 -18.26 4.80
N VAL A 235 -3.05 -17.46 3.74
CA VAL A 235 -3.99 -17.77 2.66
C VAL A 235 -3.28 -18.02 1.34
N ILE A 236 -3.84 -18.93 0.54
CA ILE A 236 -3.50 -19.09 -0.88
C ILE A 236 -4.76 -18.99 -1.74
N GLY A 237 -4.76 -18.01 -2.63
CA GLY A 237 -5.70 -17.88 -3.74
C GLY A 237 -5.13 -18.50 -5.01
N TYR A 238 -5.80 -19.50 -5.57
CA TYR A 238 -5.28 -20.28 -6.70
C TYR A 238 -6.37 -20.71 -7.69
N THR A 239 -6.08 -20.59 -8.98
CA THR A 239 -6.89 -21.12 -10.09
C THR A 239 -6.14 -22.25 -10.81
N PRO A 240 -6.68 -23.48 -10.83
CA PRO A 240 -6.20 -24.54 -11.69
C PRO A 240 -6.39 -24.19 -13.17
N GLN A 241 -5.31 -24.27 -13.95
CA GLN A 241 -5.33 -24.18 -15.41
C GLN A 241 -5.91 -22.86 -15.99
N PHE A 242 -5.77 -21.73 -15.27
CA PHE A 242 -6.31 -20.43 -15.64
C PHE A 242 -7.83 -20.45 -15.92
N ASN A 243 -8.57 -21.41 -15.35
CA ASN A 243 -10.02 -21.42 -15.44
C ASN A 243 -10.60 -20.64 -14.25
N PRO A 244 -11.20 -19.45 -14.46
CA PRO A 244 -11.76 -18.66 -13.36
C PRO A 244 -12.88 -19.37 -12.60
N ASN A 245 -13.47 -20.44 -13.17
CA ASN A 245 -14.52 -21.22 -12.53
C ASN A 245 -14.01 -22.25 -11.52
N ASP A 246 -12.70 -22.49 -11.49
CA ASP A 246 -12.06 -23.43 -10.57
C ASP A 246 -11.24 -22.68 -9.50
N LEU A 247 -11.42 -21.36 -9.40
CA LEU A 247 -10.69 -20.49 -8.49
C LEU A 247 -11.10 -20.75 -7.03
N SER A 248 -10.10 -20.88 -6.16
CA SER A 248 -10.28 -21.05 -4.73
C SER A 248 -9.46 -20.05 -3.93
N LEU A 249 -9.94 -19.67 -2.75
CA LEU A 249 -9.17 -19.01 -1.69
C LEU A 249 -9.21 -19.93 -0.48
N THR A 250 -8.05 -20.37 -0.01
CA THR A 250 -7.92 -21.35 1.08
C THR A 250 -7.04 -20.78 2.16
N LEU A 251 -7.53 -20.79 3.40
CA LEU A 251 -6.78 -20.51 4.63
C LEU A 251 -6.09 -21.79 5.07
N TYR A 252 -4.81 -21.73 5.41
CA TYR A 252 -4.01 -22.81 5.98
C TYR A 252 -3.64 -22.43 7.40
N TYR A 253 -3.85 -23.34 8.34
CA TYR A 253 -3.52 -23.09 9.73
C TYR A 253 -2.06 -23.41 10.02
N GLY A 254 -1.44 -22.59 10.86
CA GLY A 254 -0.16 -22.90 11.49
C GLY A 254 -0.27 -24.13 12.40
N ASN A 255 0.84 -24.83 12.64
CA ASN A 255 0.84 -26.03 13.48
C ASN A 255 2.12 -26.17 14.31
N ASP A 256 1.98 -26.61 15.57
CA ASP A 256 3.11 -26.78 16.49
C ASP A 256 4.12 -27.85 16.02
N GLY A 257 5.30 -27.40 15.60
CA GLY A 257 6.50 -28.14 15.21
C GLY A 257 6.51 -28.79 13.83
N TYR A 258 5.35 -29.14 13.26
CA TYR A 258 5.26 -29.67 11.89
C TYR A 258 4.02 -29.11 11.20
N PHE A 259 4.26 -28.38 10.11
CA PHE A 259 3.20 -27.85 9.26
C PHE A 259 2.47 -28.96 8.49
N ASP A 260 1.16 -29.09 8.71
CA ASP A 260 0.28 -30.00 7.98
C ASP A 260 -0.57 -29.21 6.96
N PRO A 261 -0.21 -29.21 5.66
CA PRO A 261 -0.97 -28.47 4.65
C PRO A 261 -2.41 -29.00 4.46
N SER A 262 -2.78 -30.12 5.08
CA SER A 262 -4.17 -30.62 5.08
C SER A 262 -5.07 -29.96 6.14
N ASP A 263 -4.49 -29.22 7.10
CA ASP A 263 -5.23 -28.41 8.05
C ASP A 263 -5.55 -27.04 7.43
N ASN A 264 -6.67 -26.99 6.70
CA ASN A 264 -7.05 -25.82 5.94
C ASN A 264 -8.57 -25.68 5.81
N VAL A 265 -9.01 -24.47 5.47
CA VAL A 265 -10.41 -24.12 5.23
C VAL A 265 -10.54 -23.35 3.92
N ILE A 266 -11.46 -23.80 3.07
CA ILE A 266 -11.80 -23.09 1.83
C ILE A 266 -12.70 -21.91 2.17
N LEU A 267 -12.19 -20.69 2.00
CA LEU A 267 -12.91 -19.43 2.20
C LEU A 267 -13.78 -19.07 1.00
N PHE A 268 -13.36 -19.48 -0.19
CA PHE A 268 -14.06 -19.21 -1.43
C PHE A 268 -13.84 -20.34 -2.45
N ASP A 269 -14.91 -20.71 -3.16
CA ASP A 269 -14.87 -21.67 -4.27
C ASP A 269 -15.77 -21.19 -5.43
N ALA A 270 -15.15 -20.81 -6.55
CA ALA A 270 -15.83 -20.32 -7.75
C ALA A 270 -16.78 -21.35 -8.40
N SER A 271 -16.66 -22.64 -8.05
CA SER A 271 -17.61 -23.67 -8.52
C SER A 271 -18.98 -23.55 -7.83
N THR A 272 -19.03 -22.85 -6.69
CA THR A 272 -20.24 -22.65 -5.89
C THR A 272 -20.76 -21.20 -5.90
N GLU A 273 -19.92 -20.25 -6.31
CA GLU A 273 -20.18 -18.81 -6.29
C GLU A 273 -20.33 -18.20 -7.71
N PRO A 274 -20.81 -16.95 -7.86
CA PRO A 274 -20.99 -16.33 -9.16
C PRO A 274 -19.69 -16.26 -9.99
N HIS A 275 -19.78 -16.72 -11.25
CA HIS A 275 -18.71 -16.64 -12.24
C HIS A 275 -18.22 -15.18 -12.44
N ASN A 276 -16.89 -15.00 -12.52
CA ASN A 276 -16.13 -13.73 -12.70
C ASN A 276 -15.75 -12.96 -11.43
N THR A 277 -15.63 -13.64 -10.29
CA THR A 277 -15.11 -13.08 -9.03
C THR A 277 -13.63 -13.42 -8.85
N PHE A 278 -12.81 -12.46 -8.41
CA PHE A 278 -11.43 -12.70 -7.96
C PHE A 278 -11.34 -12.42 -6.46
N PRO A 279 -11.29 -13.45 -5.59
CA PRO A 279 -11.19 -13.27 -4.16
C PRO A 279 -9.75 -12.92 -3.75
N PHE A 280 -9.62 -12.24 -2.63
CA PHE A 280 -8.34 -11.97 -1.97
C PHE A 280 -8.54 -11.96 -0.45
N ALA A 281 -7.48 -12.22 0.29
CA ALA A 281 -7.40 -11.92 1.71
C ALA A 281 -6.02 -11.34 2.06
N TYR A 282 -5.99 -10.42 3.03
CA TYR A 282 -4.81 -9.77 3.58
C TYR A 282 -5.01 -9.58 5.09
N GLY A 283 -4.03 -9.97 5.91
CA GLY A 283 -4.04 -9.69 7.35
C GLY A 283 -4.10 -8.20 7.65
N ILE A 284 -4.78 -7.84 8.74
CA ILE A 284 -4.90 -6.46 9.23
C ILE A 284 -4.62 -6.35 10.74
N GLY A 285 -4.04 -7.39 11.35
CA GLY A 285 -3.83 -7.48 12.79
C GLY A 285 -5.14 -7.57 13.58
N ASP A 286 -5.06 -7.47 14.91
CA ASP A 286 -6.23 -7.44 15.79
C ASP A 286 -6.93 -6.05 15.74
N PHE A 287 -7.73 -5.87 14.70
CA PHE A 287 -8.42 -4.62 14.37
C PHE A 287 -9.51 -4.27 15.39
N ASN A 288 -10.03 -5.28 16.10
CA ASN A 288 -11.12 -5.13 17.06
C ASN A 288 -10.70 -5.31 18.54
N GLY A 289 -9.47 -5.77 18.79
CA GLY A 289 -8.87 -5.97 20.11
C GLY A 289 -9.42 -7.16 20.89
N ASP A 290 -9.86 -8.22 20.21
CA ASP A 290 -10.37 -9.44 20.85
C ASP A 290 -9.33 -10.54 21.03
N GLY A 291 -8.09 -10.29 20.60
CA GLY A 291 -6.94 -11.18 20.72
C GLY A 291 -6.83 -12.20 19.60
N TYR A 292 -7.54 -12.00 18.48
CA TYR A 292 -7.39 -12.76 17.25
C TYR A 292 -6.98 -11.80 16.14
N ASP A 293 -6.13 -12.23 15.23
CA ASP A 293 -5.86 -11.41 14.05
C ASP A 293 -7.07 -11.40 13.11
N ASP A 294 -7.35 -10.22 12.58
CA ASP A 294 -8.41 -9.97 11.63
C ASP A 294 -7.84 -9.90 10.20
N TYR A 295 -8.69 -10.05 9.19
CA TYR A 295 -8.25 -9.94 7.80
C TYR A 295 -9.28 -9.25 6.90
N LEU A 296 -8.77 -8.47 5.95
CA LEU A 296 -9.58 -7.94 4.87
C LEU A 296 -9.80 -9.02 3.81
N THR A 297 -11.05 -9.31 3.46
CA THR A 297 -11.38 -10.09 2.27
C THR A 297 -12.29 -9.31 1.31
N GLY A 298 -12.29 -9.72 0.05
CA GLY A 298 -13.18 -9.12 -0.93
C GLY A 298 -13.16 -9.86 -2.25
N TRP A 299 -13.98 -9.37 -3.18
CA TRP A 299 -14.12 -9.93 -4.52
C TRP A 299 -14.18 -8.84 -5.57
N VAL A 300 -13.59 -9.12 -6.73
CA VAL A 300 -13.67 -8.26 -7.91
C VAL A 300 -14.61 -8.88 -8.94
N ILE A 301 -15.69 -8.19 -9.32
CA ILE A 301 -16.58 -8.64 -10.40
C ILE A 301 -16.11 -8.03 -11.73
N SER A 302 -15.56 -8.86 -12.62
CA SER A 302 -15.19 -8.46 -13.99
C SER A 302 -16.42 -8.47 -14.92
N PRO A 303 -16.60 -7.50 -15.85
CA PRO A 303 -15.66 -6.44 -16.27
C PRO A 303 -15.90 -5.07 -15.63
N ASP A 304 -16.89 -4.95 -14.75
CA ASP A 304 -17.36 -3.65 -14.24
C ASP A 304 -16.48 -3.08 -13.12
N ASP A 305 -15.43 -3.81 -12.71
CA ASP A 305 -14.58 -3.50 -11.57
C ASP A 305 -15.43 -3.15 -10.34
N ASN A 306 -16.49 -3.92 -10.11
CA ASN A 306 -17.33 -3.75 -8.92
C ASN A 306 -16.73 -4.58 -7.80
N TYR A 307 -16.49 -3.95 -6.65
CA TYR A 307 -15.78 -4.54 -5.52
C TYR A 307 -16.73 -4.68 -4.33
N GLY A 308 -16.82 -5.90 -3.79
CA GLY A 308 -17.32 -6.10 -2.43
C GLY A 308 -16.15 -6.36 -1.49
N LYS A 309 -16.19 -5.77 -0.29
CA LYS A 309 -15.10 -5.80 0.69
C LYS A 309 -15.67 -5.89 2.08
N ILE A 310 -15.12 -6.82 2.84
CA ILE A 310 -15.57 -7.16 4.18
C ILE A 310 -14.32 -7.43 5.01
N ILE A 311 -14.24 -6.83 6.19
CA ILE A 311 -13.32 -7.25 7.22
C ILE A 311 -13.93 -8.48 7.90
N LYS A 312 -13.15 -9.54 7.98
CA LYS A 312 -13.46 -10.76 8.71
C LYS A 312 -12.73 -10.68 10.04
N LEU A 313 -13.49 -10.74 11.13
CA LEU A 313 -12.91 -10.70 12.46
C LEU A 313 -12.46 -12.11 12.87
N GLY A 314 -11.21 -12.28 13.30
CA GLY A 314 -10.68 -13.55 13.80
C GLY A 314 -11.56 -14.15 14.89
N SER A 315 -11.59 -15.48 15.00
CA SER A 315 -12.31 -16.12 16.09
C SER A 315 -11.98 -17.60 16.23
N SER A 316 -12.13 -18.11 17.45
CA SER A 316 -12.11 -19.55 17.76
C SER A 316 -13.26 -20.37 17.14
N THR A 317 -14.20 -19.75 16.39
CA THR A 317 -15.34 -20.42 15.74
C THR A 317 -15.31 -20.35 14.21
N PHE A 318 -14.12 -20.21 13.62
CA PHE A 318 -13.91 -20.14 12.19
C PHE A 318 -14.57 -21.29 11.39
N PRO A 319 -15.14 -21.05 10.18
CA PRO A 319 -15.18 -19.80 9.38
C PRO A 319 -16.39 -18.88 9.64
N ASP A 320 -17.21 -19.17 10.67
CA ASP A 320 -18.40 -18.38 11.02
C ASP A 320 -18.03 -17.10 11.82
N SER A 321 -16.91 -16.47 11.47
CA SER A 321 -16.41 -15.24 12.06
C SER A 321 -17.37 -14.07 11.85
N PRO A 322 -17.44 -13.11 12.81
CA PRO A 322 -18.10 -11.84 12.58
C PRO A 322 -17.55 -11.10 11.35
N GLU A 323 -18.39 -10.30 10.72
CA GLU A 323 -18.07 -9.54 9.51
C GLU A 323 -18.38 -8.06 9.72
N LEU A 324 -17.53 -7.20 9.15
CA LEU A 324 -17.70 -5.75 9.11
C LEU A 324 -17.57 -5.26 7.66
N ASP A 325 -18.59 -4.56 7.17
CA ASP A 325 -18.56 -3.93 5.84
C ASP A 325 -17.60 -2.72 5.84
N ILE A 326 -16.81 -2.57 4.77
CA ILE A 326 -16.01 -1.35 4.57
C ILE A 326 -16.77 -0.31 3.75
N ASP A 327 -16.96 0.87 4.33
CA ASP A 327 -17.53 2.03 3.65
C ASP A 327 -16.46 2.96 3.07
N MET A 328 -16.34 2.95 1.74
CA MET A 328 -15.48 3.87 0.96
C MET A 328 -16.27 5.05 0.34
N THR A 329 -17.57 5.16 0.62
CA THR A 329 -18.48 6.11 -0.06
C THR A 329 -18.18 7.60 0.14
N PRO A 330 -17.65 8.11 1.28
CA PRO A 330 -17.41 9.55 1.41
C PRO A 330 -16.33 10.07 0.44
N TRP A 331 -15.50 9.20 -0.13
CA TRP A 331 -14.34 9.59 -0.95
C TRP A 331 -14.23 8.70 -2.19
N THR A 332 -15.07 8.96 -3.19
CA THR A 332 -15.36 8.16 -4.42
C THR A 332 -14.17 7.82 -5.35
N THR A 333 -12.95 7.64 -4.85
CA THR A 333 -11.69 7.58 -5.63
C THR A 333 -10.74 6.48 -5.25
N LEU A 334 -10.93 5.79 -4.13
CA LEU A 334 -10.15 4.60 -3.75
C LEU A 334 -10.78 3.34 -4.37
N ILE A 335 -11.05 3.40 -5.67
CA ILE A 335 -11.85 2.38 -6.36
C ILE A 335 -11.09 1.05 -6.54
N HIS A 336 -9.75 1.00 -6.47
CA HIS A 336 -8.96 -0.22 -6.75
C HIS A 336 -8.24 -0.85 -5.55
N VAL A 337 -8.70 -0.65 -4.33
CA VAL A 337 -8.08 -1.22 -3.11
C VAL A 337 -8.08 -2.78 -3.07
N ALA A 338 -8.50 -3.47 -4.13
CA ALA A 338 -8.59 -4.94 -4.20
C ALA A 338 -7.40 -5.64 -4.87
N ASN A 339 -6.53 -4.91 -5.57
CA ASN A 339 -5.39 -5.50 -6.27
C ASN A 339 -4.03 -5.05 -5.72
N ARG A 340 -4.05 -4.31 -4.61
CA ARG A 340 -2.88 -3.67 -4.02
C ARG A 340 -2.96 -3.72 -2.52
N GLU A 341 -1.79 -3.98 -1.97
CA GLU A 341 -1.58 -4.52 -0.64
C GLU A 341 -2.06 -3.57 0.46
N VAL A 342 -2.57 -4.19 1.52
CA VAL A 342 -2.98 -3.57 2.77
C VAL A 342 -1.82 -3.72 3.74
N SER A 343 -1.69 -2.76 4.63
CA SER A 343 -0.79 -2.85 5.78
C SER A 343 -1.57 -2.46 7.02
N PHE A 344 -1.03 -2.79 8.17
CA PHE A 344 -1.63 -2.47 9.46
C PHE A 344 -0.56 -2.06 10.45
N GLY A 345 -0.99 -1.40 11.52
CA GLY A 345 -0.18 -0.85 12.60
C GLY A 345 -1.04 0.00 13.53
N ASP A 346 -0.51 0.44 14.67
CA ASP A 346 -1.19 1.31 15.63
C ASP A 346 -0.77 2.78 15.37
N PHE A 347 -1.45 3.45 14.44
CA PHE A 347 -1.07 4.82 14.03
C PHE A 347 -1.47 5.87 15.07
N ASN A 348 -2.32 5.52 16.04
CA ASN A 348 -2.85 6.44 17.04
C ASN A 348 -2.42 6.11 18.50
N GLY A 349 -1.76 4.97 18.70
CA GLY A 349 -1.24 4.47 19.97
C GLY A 349 -2.32 4.02 20.94
N ASP A 350 -3.47 3.56 20.45
CA ASP A 350 -4.60 3.12 21.28
C ASP A 350 -4.60 1.62 21.60
N GLY A 351 -3.65 0.87 21.03
CA GLY A 351 -3.43 -0.55 21.26
C GLY A 351 -4.29 -1.47 20.39
N TYR A 352 -4.98 -0.92 19.39
CA TYR A 352 -5.70 -1.70 18.37
C TYR A 352 -4.95 -1.59 17.05
N SER A 353 -4.96 -2.65 16.23
CA SER A 353 -4.44 -2.52 14.88
C SER A 353 -5.37 -1.62 14.05
N ASP A 354 -4.79 -0.70 13.30
CA ASP A 354 -5.47 0.08 12.28
C ASP A 354 -5.12 -0.47 10.90
N MET A 355 -5.97 -0.19 9.90
CA MET A 355 -5.78 -0.67 8.53
C MET A 355 -5.47 0.49 7.57
N ILE A 356 -4.42 0.35 6.76
CA ILE A 356 -4.04 1.33 5.74
C ILE A 356 -3.84 0.69 4.36
N THR A 357 -4.24 1.40 3.30
CA THR A 357 -4.10 0.92 1.91
C THR A 357 -3.90 2.07 0.95
N SER A 358 -3.53 1.77 -0.30
CA SER A 358 -3.32 2.79 -1.32
C SER A 358 -3.80 2.42 -2.72
N ASP A 359 -4.20 3.44 -3.48
CA ASP A 359 -4.62 3.31 -4.89
C ASP A 359 -3.88 4.35 -5.74
N HIS A 360 -2.71 3.98 -6.25
CA HIS A 360 -1.96 4.74 -7.26
C HIS A 360 -2.73 5.13 -8.52
N ARG A 361 -3.89 4.54 -8.85
CA ARG A 361 -4.72 4.93 -10.03
C ARG A 361 -5.71 6.03 -9.70
N SER A 362 -5.96 6.25 -8.41
CA SER A 362 -6.86 7.28 -7.91
C SER A 362 -6.56 8.64 -8.55
N GLY A 363 -7.61 9.34 -9.01
CA GLY A 363 -7.51 10.68 -9.59
C GLY A 363 -6.59 10.80 -10.81
N PHE A 364 -6.72 9.91 -11.81
CA PHE A 364 -5.83 9.79 -12.99
C PHE A 364 -4.37 9.54 -12.65
N TRP A 365 -4.10 8.44 -11.96
CA TRP A 365 -2.75 8.08 -11.56
C TRP A 365 -2.11 9.11 -10.62
N LYS A 366 -2.90 9.98 -9.98
CA LYS A 366 -2.40 10.88 -8.92
C LYS A 366 -1.96 10.05 -7.72
N GLY A 367 -2.78 9.05 -7.40
CA GLY A 367 -2.63 8.24 -6.21
C GLY A 367 -3.28 8.87 -5.00
N ALA A 368 -3.76 8.02 -4.10
CA ALA A 368 -4.25 8.36 -2.78
C ALA A 368 -4.14 7.13 -1.87
N ALA A 369 -4.20 7.34 -0.56
CA ALA A 369 -4.28 6.28 0.43
C ALA A 369 -5.45 6.51 1.39
N GLY A 370 -5.90 5.44 2.03
CA GLY A 370 -6.97 5.45 3.02
C GLY A 370 -6.54 4.72 4.29
N LEU A 371 -6.89 5.29 5.43
CA LEU A 371 -6.69 4.75 6.78
C LEU A 371 -8.06 4.58 7.46
N TRP A 372 -8.23 3.44 8.10
CA TRP A 372 -9.36 3.07 8.96
C TRP A 372 -8.80 2.73 10.33
N LEU A 373 -9.35 3.35 11.36
CA LEU A 373 -8.91 3.13 12.72
C LEU A 373 -9.61 1.90 13.32
N GLY A 374 -8.82 1.08 14.00
CA GLY A 374 -9.30 -0.03 14.79
C GLY A 374 -10.00 0.45 16.05
N GLY A 375 -10.45 -0.50 16.85
CA GLY A 375 -11.03 -0.22 18.15
C GLY A 375 -12.03 -1.27 18.58
N PRO A 376 -12.57 -1.19 19.81
CA PRO A 376 -13.42 -2.23 20.38
C PRO A 376 -14.77 -2.40 19.66
N ASN A 377 -15.15 -1.45 18.80
CA ASN A 377 -16.37 -1.49 17.97
C ASN A 377 -16.07 -0.76 16.65
N PRO A 378 -15.23 -1.30 15.77
CA PRO A 378 -14.86 -0.62 14.55
C PRO A 378 -16.09 -0.56 13.63
N ASN A 379 -16.20 0.52 12.85
CA ASN A 379 -17.40 0.81 12.08
C ASN A 379 -17.20 0.67 10.56
N GLY A 380 -15.96 0.41 10.12
CA GLY A 380 -15.60 0.18 8.72
C GLY A 380 -15.61 1.44 7.83
N VAL A 381 -15.79 2.63 8.41
CA VAL A 381 -15.83 3.90 7.68
C VAL A 381 -14.42 4.48 7.56
N LEU A 382 -14.09 5.03 6.39
CA LEU A 382 -12.78 5.66 6.17
C LEU A 382 -12.55 6.87 7.10
N ASP A 383 -11.53 6.80 7.94
CA ASP A 383 -11.17 7.84 8.91
C ASP A 383 -10.26 8.92 8.36
N LEU A 384 -9.35 8.55 7.46
CA LEU A 384 -8.41 9.50 6.85
C LEU A 384 -8.09 9.12 5.40
N ARG A 385 -8.20 10.10 4.50
CA ARG A 385 -7.64 10.02 3.15
C ARG A 385 -6.34 10.80 3.06
N ILE A 386 -5.26 10.12 2.73
CA ILE A 386 -3.93 10.70 2.54
C ILE A 386 -3.73 10.98 1.04
N THR A 387 -3.21 12.16 0.73
CA THR A 387 -2.93 12.58 -0.65
C THR A 387 -1.44 12.89 -0.83
N PRO A 388 -0.88 12.69 -2.03
CA PRO A 388 0.53 12.96 -2.30
C PRO A 388 0.90 14.42 -1.99
N PRO A 389 2.13 14.66 -1.52
CA PRO A 389 2.56 16.01 -1.20
C PRO A 389 2.85 16.81 -2.49
N PRO A 390 2.72 18.15 -2.48
CA PRO A 390 2.86 18.99 -3.67
C PRO A 390 4.30 19.13 -4.20
N VAL A 391 5.26 18.41 -3.61
CA VAL A 391 6.69 18.47 -3.93
C VAL A 391 7.11 17.48 -5.02
N SER A 392 6.31 16.44 -5.28
CA SER A 392 6.56 15.42 -6.31
C SER A 392 5.65 15.64 -7.54
N PRO A 393 6.11 15.41 -8.79
CA PRO A 393 5.21 15.31 -9.92
C PRO A 393 4.27 14.12 -9.66
N THR A 394 3.02 14.40 -9.25
CA THR A 394 2.13 13.46 -8.55
C THR A 394 1.64 12.29 -9.40
N TYR A 395 2.53 11.35 -9.73
CA TYR A 395 2.28 10.22 -10.60
C TYR A 395 2.56 8.93 -9.83
N GLN A 396 1.51 8.11 -9.65
CA GLN A 396 1.44 6.82 -8.96
C GLN A 396 1.82 6.82 -7.47
N PHE A 397 1.43 7.85 -6.71
CA PHE A 397 1.54 7.80 -5.25
C PHE A 397 0.78 6.59 -4.68
N GLY A 398 1.41 5.84 -3.77
CA GLY A 398 0.81 4.61 -3.23
C GLY A 398 0.86 3.47 -4.24
N TRP A 399 2.00 3.28 -4.90
CA TRP A 399 2.22 2.12 -5.75
C TRP A 399 2.68 0.92 -4.92
N GLY A 400 1.89 -0.14 -4.86
CA GLY A 400 2.25 -1.32 -4.07
C GLY A 400 1.86 -1.13 -2.60
N PRO A 401 2.38 -1.98 -1.70
CA PRO A 401 2.05 -1.92 -0.28
C PRO A 401 2.55 -0.60 0.32
N PRO A 402 1.75 0.03 1.19
CA PRO A 402 2.29 0.89 2.23
C PRO A 402 3.34 0.12 3.06
N THR A 403 4.30 0.81 3.65
CA THR A 403 5.28 0.19 4.56
C THR A 403 5.15 0.90 5.89
N VAL A 404 4.90 0.15 6.96
CA VAL A 404 4.48 0.66 8.27
C VAL A 404 5.56 0.34 9.31
N GLY A 405 5.75 1.26 10.26
CA GLY A 405 6.67 1.13 11.40
C GLY A 405 6.90 2.49 12.06
N ASP A 406 7.37 2.54 13.31
CA ASP A 406 7.70 3.78 14.02
C ASP A 406 9.07 4.34 13.57
N PHE A 407 9.09 4.93 12.37
CA PHE A 407 10.33 5.45 11.77
C PHE A 407 10.87 6.66 12.52
N ASN A 408 10.02 7.49 13.14
CA ASN A 408 10.46 8.72 13.79
C ASN A 408 10.68 8.58 15.31
N GLY A 409 10.30 7.44 15.89
CA GLY A 409 10.50 7.10 17.29
C GLY A 409 9.58 7.83 18.26
N ASP A 410 8.39 8.26 17.82
CA ASP A 410 7.42 8.94 18.68
C ASP A 410 6.40 8.00 19.35
N GLY A 411 6.51 6.70 19.09
CA GLY A 411 5.67 5.65 19.66
C GLY A 411 4.34 5.48 18.94
N TYR A 412 4.18 6.03 17.74
CA TYR A 412 3.07 5.78 16.84
C TYR A 412 3.59 5.19 15.55
N ASP A 413 2.89 4.23 14.97
CA ASP A 413 3.30 3.71 13.67
C ASP A 413 3.20 4.81 12.61
N ASP A 414 4.22 4.88 11.76
CA ASP A 414 4.29 5.77 10.60
C ASP A 414 4.03 4.97 9.31
N VAL A 415 3.93 5.67 8.17
CA VAL A 415 3.74 5.01 6.87
C VAL A 415 4.55 5.62 5.75
N ALA A 416 5.25 4.77 5.00
CA ALA A 416 5.97 5.11 3.79
C ALA A 416 5.20 4.68 2.52
N PHE A 417 4.90 5.65 1.66
CA PHE A 417 4.29 5.41 0.33
C PHE A 417 5.29 5.69 -0.78
N CYS A 418 5.42 4.76 -1.73
CA CYS A 418 6.23 5.02 -2.92
C CYS A 418 5.40 5.64 -4.06
N ALA A 419 6.08 6.44 -4.87
CA ALA A 419 5.58 7.06 -6.09
C ALA A 419 6.62 6.83 -7.20
N PRO A 420 6.67 5.60 -7.77
CA PRO A 420 7.78 5.19 -8.61
C PRO A 420 7.76 5.85 -9.98
N GLN A 421 6.60 6.23 -10.56
CA GLN A 421 6.50 6.88 -11.90
C GLN A 421 5.06 7.22 -12.35
N SER A 422 4.86 7.86 -13.50
CA SER A 422 3.72 7.65 -14.45
C SER A 422 3.74 8.75 -15.51
N SER A 423 3.40 8.54 -16.78
CA SER A 423 3.16 7.35 -17.59
C SER A 423 3.32 7.81 -19.06
N HIS A 424 3.48 6.87 -20.01
CA HIS A 424 3.37 7.08 -21.46
C HIS A 424 4.12 8.28 -22.07
N GLY A 425 5.46 8.23 -22.11
CA GLY A 425 6.21 8.96 -23.14
C GLY A 425 7.59 9.47 -22.77
N THR A 426 7.98 9.50 -21.49
CA THR A 426 9.36 9.83 -21.10
C THR A 426 9.82 8.92 -19.97
N THR A 427 10.84 8.12 -20.25
CA THR A 427 11.43 7.05 -19.44
C THR A 427 12.40 7.56 -18.36
N ASN A 428 12.21 8.77 -17.82
CA ASN A 428 13.22 9.43 -17.00
C ASN A 428 12.56 10.05 -15.76
N TYR A 429 12.33 9.24 -14.72
CA TYR A 429 12.06 9.77 -13.38
C TYR A 429 12.83 8.99 -12.31
N LYS A 430 13.31 9.72 -11.31
CA LYS A 430 14.00 9.21 -10.11
C LYS A 430 13.11 8.36 -9.18
N GLY A 431 11.81 8.62 -9.17
CA GLY A 431 10.89 8.06 -8.17
C GLY A 431 10.99 8.76 -6.82
N TRP A 432 10.00 8.55 -5.96
CA TRP A 432 9.93 9.11 -4.62
C TRP A 432 9.38 8.10 -3.61
N VAL A 433 9.80 8.26 -2.35
CA VAL A 433 9.13 7.69 -1.18
C VAL A 433 8.76 8.83 -0.23
N HIS A 434 7.54 8.81 0.29
CA HIS A 434 6.99 9.82 1.18
C HIS A 434 6.59 9.16 2.49
N VAL A 435 7.14 9.63 3.60
CA VAL A 435 6.88 9.08 4.94
C VAL A 435 5.95 10.04 5.69
N TYR A 436 4.88 9.51 6.26
CA TYR A 436 3.87 10.27 7.01
C TYR A 436 3.77 9.77 8.44
N ALA A 437 3.69 10.70 9.39
CA ALA A 437 3.69 10.42 10.81
C ALA A 437 2.33 10.00 11.36
N GLY A 438 2.30 8.91 12.14
CA GLY A 438 1.23 8.60 13.07
C GLY A 438 1.02 9.72 14.09
N ASN A 439 -0.09 9.69 14.84
CA ASN A 439 -0.28 10.55 16.01
C ASN A 439 -1.57 10.20 16.78
N ALA A 440 -1.54 10.44 18.09
CA ALA A 440 -2.71 10.31 18.98
C ALA A 440 -3.87 11.30 18.74
N GLN A 441 -3.83 12.19 17.72
CA GLN A 441 -5.00 12.99 17.35
C GLN A 441 -5.87 12.30 16.30
N LEU A 442 -5.37 11.23 15.68
CA LEU A 442 -6.17 10.32 14.88
C LEU A 442 -7.24 9.71 15.78
N THR A 443 -8.50 9.96 15.47
CA THR A 443 -9.64 9.45 16.23
C THR A 443 -10.72 9.00 15.26
N ASP A 444 -11.44 7.93 15.59
CA ASP A 444 -12.63 7.55 14.83
C ASP A 444 -13.65 8.70 14.95
N THR A 445 -13.78 9.46 13.87
CA THR A 445 -14.65 10.64 13.83
C THR A 445 -16.10 10.29 13.49
N THR A 446 -16.36 9.00 13.24
CA THR A 446 -17.61 8.46 12.72
C THR A 446 -18.33 7.61 13.75
N VAL A 447 -18.28 8.01 15.03
CA VAL A 447 -19.07 7.37 16.09
C VAL A 447 -20.53 7.16 15.66
N ALA A 448 -20.92 5.89 15.57
CA ALA A 448 -22.28 5.43 15.29
C ALA A 448 -23.22 5.78 16.46
N ASN A 449 -23.58 7.06 16.58
CA ASN A 449 -24.77 7.56 17.30
C ASN A 449 -24.97 9.05 17.05
N ASP A 450 -25.41 9.37 15.84
CA ASP A 450 -26.50 10.29 15.52
C ASP A 450 -26.49 10.45 13.99
N GLU A 451 -27.63 10.75 13.38
CA GLU A 451 -27.73 11.13 11.96
C GLU A 451 -26.91 12.42 11.71
N ASN A 452 -25.59 12.31 11.70
CA ASN A 452 -24.72 13.33 11.15
C ASN A 452 -24.72 13.10 9.65
N VAL A 453 -25.54 13.91 8.98
CA VAL A 453 -25.39 14.18 7.55
C VAL A 453 -23.94 14.60 7.36
N ILE A 454 -23.07 13.66 6.96
CA ILE A 454 -21.72 13.96 6.52
C ILE A 454 -21.91 15.00 5.42
N GLN A 455 -21.42 16.21 5.65
CA GLN A 455 -21.49 17.24 4.63
C GLN A 455 -20.58 16.76 3.51
N ALA A 456 -21.19 16.36 2.38
CA ALA A 456 -20.47 15.92 1.20
C ALA A 456 -19.32 16.90 0.93
N ALA A 457 -18.11 16.38 0.77
CA ALA A 457 -16.94 17.21 0.56
C ALA A 457 -17.21 18.18 -0.61
N GLU A 458 -16.99 19.47 -0.36
CA GLU A 458 -17.14 20.50 -1.40
C GLU A 458 -16.29 20.11 -2.61
N PRO A 459 -16.85 20.17 -3.84
CA PRO A 459 -16.16 19.64 -4.99
C PRO A 459 -14.84 20.38 -5.22
N GLN A 460 -13.75 19.63 -5.38
CA GLN A 460 -12.42 20.18 -5.64
C GLN A 460 -11.93 19.82 -7.04
N LEU A 461 -11.40 20.80 -7.76
CA LEU A 461 -10.79 20.57 -9.07
C LEU A 461 -9.31 20.31 -8.88
N ASN A 462 -8.77 19.34 -9.60
CA ASN A 462 -7.34 19.09 -9.70
C ASN A 462 -6.94 19.14 -11.18
N ILE A 463 -5.78 19.75 -11.46
CA ILE A 463 -5.17 19.81 -12.79
C ILE A 463 -3.82 19.12 -12.73
N PHE A 464 -3.51 18.36 -13.76
CA PHE A 464 -2.41 17.43 -13.73
C PHE A 464 -1.72 17.26 -15.09
N PRO A 465 -0.37 17.07 -15.14
CA PRO A 465 0.61 17.19 -14.05
C PRO A 465 0.65 18.58 -13.43
N ASN A 466 1.01 18.64 -12.15
CA ASN A 466 1.19 19.91 -11.45
C ASN A 466 2.30 19.76 -10.39
N PRO A 467 3.47 20.42 -10.56
CA PRO A 467 3.83 21.29 -11.68
C PRO A 467 3.96 20.54 -13.02
N ALA A 468 3.58 21.18 -14.12
CA ALA A 468 3.73 20.64 -15.47
C ALA A 468 4.96 21.20 -16.20
N ASP A 469 5.57 20.40 -17.08
CA ASP A 469 6.54 20.87 -18.05
C ASP A 469 5.85 21.62 -19.21
N LYS A 470 6.38 22.76 -19.66
CA LYS A 470 5.83 23.49 -20.82
C LYS A 470 5.73 22.67 -22.12
N ASN A 471 6.55 21.63 -22.29
CA ASN A 471 6.60 20.79 -23.48
C ASN A 471 5.62 19.62 -23.42
N LEU A 472 4.89 19.46 -22.31
CA LEU A 472 3.95 18.38 -22.10
C LEU A 472 2.84 18.39 -23.17
N HIS A 473 2.46 17.20 -23.64
CA HIS A 473 1.49 17.05 -24.73
C HIS A 473 0.09 16.65 -24.26
N GLN A 474 -0.06 16.26 -22.99
CA GLN A 474 -1.32 15.75 -22.46
C GLN A 474 -1.55 16.25 -21.04
N TRP A 475 -2.69 16.87 -20.80
CA TRP A 475 -3.09 17.38 -19.48
C TRP A 475 -4.35 16.65 -19.04
N ASN A 476 -4.51 16.42 -17.75
CA ASN A 476 -5.68 15.77 -17.18
C ASN A 476 -6.32 16.64 -16.09
N TYR A 477 -7.61 16.43 -15.86
CA TYR A 477 -8.32 17.01 -14.72
C TYR A 477 -9.08 15.94 -13.97
N TYR A 478 -9.22 16.13 -12.67
CA TYR A 478 -10.04 15.29 -11.82
C TYR A 478 -10.85 16.14 -10.83
N LEU A 479 -12.08 15.73 -10.52
CA LEU A 479 -13.02 16.39 -9.63
C LEU A 479 -13.26 15.50 -8.41
N GLU A 480 -12.79 15.94 -7.26
CA GLU A 480 -13.07 15.31 -5.96
C GLU A 480 -14.39 15.81 -5.39
N GLY A 481 -15.02 15.01 -4.54
CA GLY A 481 -16.29 15.35 -3.89
C GLY A 481 -17.51 15.17 -4.80
N ASP A 482 -18.68 15.46 -4.26
CA ASP A 482 -19.93 15.34 -5.00
C ASP A 482 -20.20 16.56 -5.85
N LEU A 483 -20.66 16.30 -7.08
CA LEU A 483 -21.08 17.36 -7.95
C LEU A 483 -22.53 17.75 -7.65
N PRO A 484 -22.89 19.05 -7.72
CA PRO A 484 -24.26 19.49 -7.52
C PRO A 484 -25.24 18.78 -8.46
N SER A 485 -26.42 18.40 -7.98
CA SER A 485 -27.42 17.73 -8.82
C SER A 485 -27.76 18.55 -10.08
N GLY A 486 -27.84 17.88 -11.23
CA GLY A 486 -28.22 18.52 -12.49
C GLY A 486 -27.08 19.22 -13.23
N VAL A 487 -25.84 18.76 -13.05
CA VAL A 487 -24.66 19.21 -13.81
C VAL A 487 -24.93 19.17 -15.32
N LYS A 488 -24.81 20.31 -16.01
CA LYS A 488 -25.03 20.43 -17.46
C LYS A 488 -24.11 21.49 -18.07
N ASN A 489 -23.79 21.33 -19.35
CA ASN A 489 -22.95 22.27 -20.11
C ASN A 489 -21.61 22.57 -19.40
N SER A 490 -20.99 21.53 -18.86
CA SER A 490 -19.81 21.68 -18.03
C SER A 490 -18.56 22.00 -18.84
N ARG A 491 -17.65 22.74 -18.23
CA ARG A 491 -16.35 23.08 -18.82
C ARG A 491 -15.31 23.39 -17.74
N ILE A 492 -14.04 23.36 -18.13
CA ILE A 492 -12.95 23.92 -17.33
C ILE A 492 -12.44 25.19 -18.01
N ASP A 493 -12.56 26.29 -17.28
CA ASP A 493 -12.06 27.60 -17.66
C ASP A 493 -10.66 27.82 -17.05
N ILE A 494 -9.67 28.19 -17.87
CA ILE A 494 -8.30 28.50 -17.40
C ILE A 494 -8.06 30.00 -17.45
N TYR A 495 -7.56 30.56 -16.36
CA TYR A 495 -7.30 31.98 -16.16
C TYR A 495 -5.82 32.23 -15.84
N ASN A 496 -5.32 33.41 -16.20
CA ASN A 496 -4.07 33.92 -15.63
C ASN A 496 -4.28 34.43 -14.19
N ILE A 497 -3.19 34.75 -13.50
CA ILE A 497 -3.23 35.32 -12.13
C ILE A 497 -3.96 36.66 -12.02
N ARG A 498 -4.24 37.35 -13.14
CA ARG A 498 -5.04 38.58 -13.17
C ARG A 498 -6.53 38.31 -13.34
N GLY A 499 -6.95 37.04 -13.34
CA GLY A 499 -8.34 36.63 -13.52
C GLY A 499 -8.85 36.72 -14.96
N GLN A 500 -7.97 36.90 -15.95
CA GLN A 500 -8.36 36.93 -17.36
C GLN A 500 -8.45 35.50 -17.91
N LEU A 501 -9.60 35.17 -18.53
CA LEU A 501 -9.81 33.88 -19.18
C LEU A 501 -8.86 33.73 -20.37
N ILE A 502 -8.11 32.63 -20.40
CA ILE A 502 -7.17 32.26 -21.45
C ILE A 502 -7.82 31.29 -22.42
N THR A 503 -8.42 30.23 -21.90
CA THR A 503 -9.05 29.16 -22.69
C THR A 503 -10.11 28.45 -21.88
N SER A 504 -10.98 27.69 -22.56
CA SER A 504 -12.07 26.92 -21.98
C SER A 504 -12.16 25.56 -22.67
N PHE A 505 -12.31 24.50 -21.87
CA PHE A 505 -12.44 23.12 -22.35
C PHE A 505 -13.81 22.54 -22.01
N PRO A 506 -14.65 22.21 -22.99
CA PRO A 506 -15.95 21.59 -22.73
C PRO A 506 -15.77 20.18 -22.16
N ILE A 507 -16.64 19.81 -21.22
CA ILE A 507 -16.68 18.49 -20.57
C ILE A 507 -17.95 17.78 -21.03
N ALA A 508 -17.76 16.71 -21.80
CA ALA A 508 -18.86 15.94 -22.37
C ALA A 508 -19.58 15.08 -21.33
N ASN A 509 -18.84 14.47 -20.41
CA ASN A 509 -19.37 13.64 -19.34
C ASN A 509 -18.82 14.13 -17.99
N PRO A 510 -19.47 15.09 -17.31
CA PRO A 510 -18.99 15.57 -16.02
C PRO A 510 -19.18 14.54 -14.90
N GLU A 511 -20.08 13.56 -15.08
CA GLU A 511 -20.32 12.50 -14.10
C GLU A 511 -19.16 11.51 -14.01
N SER A 512 -18.29 11.43 -15.03
CA SER A 512 -17.03 10.69 -14.91
C SER A 512 -16.10 11.31 -13.87
N LYS A 513 -16.37 12.56 -13.43
CA LYS A 513 -15.54 13.38 -12.55
C LYS A 513 -14.10 13.57 -13.06
N GLN A 514 -13.78 13.13 -14.27
CA GLN A 514 -12.41 12.97 -14.72
C GLN A 514 -12.32 12.99 -16.25
N GLY A 515 -11.36 13.74 -16.83
CA GLY A 515 -11.02 13.66 -18.25
C GLY A 515 -9.63 14.20 -18.63
N THR A 516 -9.28 14.05 -19.90
CA THR A 516 -8.08 14.62 -20.52
C THR A 516 -8.45 15.90 -21.27
N PHE A 517 -7.62 16.93 -21.17
CA PHE A 517 -7.74 18.15 -21.96
C PHE A 517 -7.31 17.92 -23.41
N GLY A 518 -7.82 18.76 -24.31
CA GLY A 518 -7.17 18.95 -25.61
C GLY A 518 -5.78 19.57 -25.46
N LYS A 519 -5.08 19.78 -26.59
CA LYS A 519 -3.76 20.41 -26.60
C LYS A 519 -3.79 21.78 -25.88
N LEU A 520 -3.08 21.88 -24.76
CA LEU A 520 -2.93 23.09 -23.96
C LEU A 520 -1.48 23.57 -24.04
N THR A 521 -1.26 24.74 -24.64
CA THR A 521 0.05 25.39 -24.71
C THR A 521 -0.01 26.69 -23.93
N LEU A 522 0.74 26.74 -22.84
CA LEU A 522 0.84 27.89 -21.94
C LEU A 522 2.33 28.19 -21.69
N ALA A 523 2.64 29.46 -21.41
CA ALA A 523 3.99 29.85 -21.02
C ALA A 523 4.27 29.41 -19.58
N PRO A 524 5.54 29.30 -19.15
CA PRO A 524 5.87 29.09 -17.75
C PRO A 524 5.23 30.15 -16.86
N GLY A 525 4.61 29.72 -15.75
CA GLY A 525 3.87 30.61 -14.86
C GLY A 525 2.82 29.91 -14.00
N LEU A 526 2.16 30.69 -13.14
CA LEU A 526 1.04 30.26 -12.29
C LEU A 526 -0.30 30.55 -12.98
N TYR A 527 -1.21 29.60 -12.93
CA TYR A 527 -2.54 29.68 -13.54
C TYR A 527 -3.63 29.24 -12.56
N ILE A 528 -4.87 29.61 -12.86
CA ILE A 528 -6.06 29.19 -12.11
C ILE A 528 -6.98 28.43 -13.07
N ALA A 529 -7.42 27.24 -12.71
CA ALA A 529 -8.47 26.52 -13.42
C ALA A 529 -9.76 26.54 -12.60
N SER A 530 -10.91 26.58 -13.26
CA SER A 530 -12.23 26.48 -12.61
C SER A 530 -13.13 25.54 -13.38
N PHE A 531 -13.74 24.58 -12.68
CA PHE A 531 -14.82 23.77 -13.20
C PHE A 531 -16.12 24.56 -13.09
N VAL A 532 -16.82 24.69 -14.22
CA VAL A 532 -18.03 25.48 -14.35
C VAL A 532 -19.14 24.59 -14.88
N SER A 533 -20.29 24.58 -14.19
CA SER A 533 -21.53 23.94 -14.62
C SER A 533 -22.54 25.02 -14.95
N GLY A 534 -22.98 25.10 -16.22
CA GLY A 534 -23.74 26.25 -16.72
C GLY A 534 -22.98 27.57 -16.53
N GLU A 535 -23.48 28.44 -15.65
CA GLU A 535 -22.85 29.72 -15.29
C GLU A 535 -22.16 29.70 -13.91
N GLN A 536 -22.34 28.62 -13.14
CA GLN A 536 -21.85 28.52 -11.78
C GLN A 536 -20.45 27.92 -11.75
N LYS A 537 -19.51 28.62 -11.11
CA LYS A 537 -18.21 28.04 -10.71
C LYS A 537 -18.46 27.09 -9.55
N VAL A 538 -18.12 25.81 -9.77
CA VAL A 538 -18.34 24.74 -8.81
C VAL A 538 -17.06 24.47 -8.02
N ALA A 539 -15.92 24.39 -8.71
CA ALA A 539 -14.63 24.10 -8.09
C ALA A 539 -13.51 24.88 -8.79
N ALA A 540 -12.40 25.14 -8.09
CA ALA A 540 -11.24 25.82 -8.67
C ALA A 540 -9.93 25.37 -8.05
N THR A 541 -8.84 25.49 -8.81
CA THR A 541 -7.49 25.16 -8.34
C THR A 541 -6.42 26.01 -9.02
N LYS A 542 -5.23 26.00 -8.42
CA LYS A 542 -4.03 26.64 -8.96
C LYS A 542 -3.10 25.58 -9.50
N PHE A 543 -2.45 25.86 -10.62
CA PHE A 543 -1.44 24.96 -11.18
C PHE A 543 -0.28 25.75 -11.80
N ILE A 544 0.90 25.12 -11.82
CA ILE A 544 2.17 25.73 -12.20
C ILE A 544 2.71 25.08 -13.48
N ILE A 545 3.29 25.91 -14.34
CA ILE A 545 4.01 25.48 -15.54
C ILE A 545 5.46 25.92 -15.41
N LYS A 546 6.38 24.96 -15.57
CA LYS A 546 7.82 25.15 -15.52
C LYS A 546 8.42 25.39 -16.91
#